data_AF-G5K4Y3-F1
#
_entry.id   AF-G5K4Y3-F1
#
_cell.length_a   1.000
_cell.length_b   1.000
_cell.length_c   1.000
_cell.angle_alpha   90.00
_cell.angle_beta   90.00
_cell.angle_gamma   90.00
#
_symmetry.space_group_name_H-M   'P 1'
#
loop_
_entity.id
_entity.type
_entity.pdbx_description
1 polymer ?
#
loop_
_entity_poly.entity_id
_entity_poly.type
_entity_poly.pdbx_seq_one_letter_code
_entity_poly.pdbx_strand_id
1 'polypeptide(L)'
;MKSQKLLSLVSLSVSLVLVTGCSVKDNKKAVAPKEPKKEQVLRLSNDQLRSKENTMSVLWYQQSEEAKALYLQGYQVAKDRLDSLLAKPSEKPYSIVLDIDETVLDNSPYQAKNIKEGTGFFSRVMGFMGSRKISKTSSRS
;
A
#
# COMPACT_ATOMS: atom_id res chain seq x y z
N MET A 1 38.21 12.25 23.52
CA MET A 1 38.88 11.07 22.91
C MET A 1 38.30 9.70 23.30
N LYS A 2 37.28 9.58 24.18
CA LYS A 2 36.66 8.29 24.55
C LYS A 2 35.45 7.90 23.68
N SER A 3 34.63 8.85 23.20
CA SER A 3 33.45 8.56 22.37
C SER A 3 33.77 8.15 20.93
N GLN A 4 34.87 8.65 20.35
CA GLN A 4 35.29 8.27 18.99
C GLN A 4 35.80 6.83 18.92
N LYS A 5 36.44 6.33 19.98
CA LYS A 5 36.82 4.91 20.08
C LYS A 5 35.58 4.01 20.23
N LEU A 6 34.54 4.49 20.91
CA LEU A 6 33.26 3.78 21.03
C LEU A 6 32.51 3.69 19.70
N LEU A 7 32.46 4.77 18.92
CA LEU A 7 31.85 4.80 17.58
C LEU A 7 32.59 3.88 16.60
N SER A 8 33.92 3.81 16.67
CA SER A 8 34.73 2.89 15.87
C SER A 8 34.50 1.41 16.26
N LEU A 9 34.34 1.11 17.55
CA LEU A 9 34.08 -0.25 18.04
C LEU A 9 32.67 -0.76 17.67
N VAL A 10 31.66 0.11 17.70
CA VAL A 10 30.29 -0.26 17.28
C VAL A 10 30.23 -0.54 15.77
N SER A 11 30.90 0.28 14.95
CA SER A 11 30.99 0.07 13.49
C SER A 11 31.64 -1.28 13.10
N LEU A 12 32.70 -1.66 13.82
CA LEU A 12 33.40 -2.94 13.58
C LEU A 12 32.52 -4.15 13.94
N SER A 13 31.70 -4.02 14.99
CA SER A 13 30.79 -5.09 15.42
C SER A 13 29.59 -5.29 14.49
N VAL A 14 29.04 -4.21 13.92
CA VAL A 14 27.93 -4.29 12.94
C VAL A 14 28.36 -4.97 11.64
N SER A 15 29.62 -4.77 11.23
CA SER A 15 30.18 -5.39 10.01
C SER A 15 30.39 -6.90 10.16
N LEU A 16 30.72 -7.38 11.37
CA LEU A 16 30.94 -8.81 11.63
C LEU A 16 29.65 -9.63 11.62
N VAL A 17 28.52 -9.04 12.01
CA VAL A 17 27.20 -9.68 12.03
C VAL A 17 26.63 -9.88 10.62
N LEU A 18 27.01 -9.05 9.64
CA LEU A 18 26.51 -9.14 8.27
C LEU A 18 27.20 -10.23 7.41
N VAL A 19 28.38 -10.74 7.83
CA VAL A 19 29.17 -11.69 7.02
C VAL A 19 28.89 -13.16 7.37
N THR A 20 28.25 -13.46 8.51
CA THR A 20 28.01 -14.86 8.95
C THR A 20 26.76 -15.52 8.37
N GLY A 21 26.06 -14.86 7.44
CA GLY A 21 24.79 -15.31 6.87
C GLY A 21 24.89 -16.14 5.58
N CYS A 22 25.81 -17.12 5.47
CA CYS A 22 25.83 -18.07 4.34
C CYS A 22 26.25 -19.48 4.78
N SER A 23 25.28 -20.32 5.12
CA SER A 23 25.42 -21.79 4.99
C SER A 23 24.05 -22.42 4.78
N VAL A 24 23.56 -22.39 3.54
CA VAL A 24 22.45 -23.27 3.13
C VAL A 24 23.08 -24.63 2.84
N LYS A 25 22.85 -25.60 3.72
CA LYS A 25 23.16 -27.01 3.45
C LYS A 25 22.18 -27.52 2.41
N ASP A 26 22.66 -27.75 1.19
CA ASP A 26 21.91 -28.45 0.15
C ASP A 26 21.62 -29.89 0.61
N ASN A 27 20.43 -30.10 1.18
CA ASN A 27 19.93 -31.43 1.48
C ASN A 27 19.37 -32.03 0.19
N LYS A 28 20.24 -32.61 -0.65
CA LYS A 28 19.82 -33.41 -1.81
C LYS A 28 19.18 -34.71 -1.31
N LYS A 29 17.88 -34.65 -0.97
CA LYS A 29 17.05 -35.85 -0.99
C LYS A 29 16.82 -36.23 -2.44
N ALA A 30 17.38 -37.37 -2.85
CA ALA A 30 17.04 -38.02 -4.11
C ALA A 30 15.53 -38.31 -4.10
N VAL A 31 14.78 -37.54 -4.86
CA VAL A 31 13.37 -37.83 -5.17
C VAL A 31 13.38 -38.73 -6.39
N ALA A 32 12.86 -39.95 -6.23
CA ALA A 32 12.63 -40.91 -7.30
C ALA A 32 11.86 -40.25 -8.48
N PRO A 33 12.01 -40.75 -9.72
CA PRO A 33 11.42 -40.13 -10.91
C PRO A 33 9.90 -40.04 -10.75
N LYS A 34 9.39 -38.83 -10.48
CA LYS A 34 7.97 -38.53 -10.64
C LYS A 34 7.75 -38.30 -12.13
N GLU A 35 6.83 -39.06 -12.71
CA GLU A 35 6.35 -38.86 -14.07
C GLU A 35 6.05 -37.37 -14.33
N PRO A 36 6.35 -36.84 -15.53
CA PRO A 36 6.22 -35.42 -15.82
C PRO A 36 4.75 -35.03 -15.75
N LYS A 37 4.33 -34.43 -14.63
CA LYS A 37 3.14 -33.59 -14.60
C LYS A 37 3.36 -32.52 -15.66
N LYS A 38 2.54 -32.50 -16.71
CA LYS A 38 2.48 -31.41 -17.69
C LYS A 38 2.45 -30.10 -16.92
N GLU A 39 3.57 -29.38 -16.95
CA GLU A 39 3.64 -28.00 -16.52
C GLU A 39 2.78 -27.21 -17.50
N GLN A 40 1.52 -27.01 -17.14
CA GLN A 40 0.68 -26.04 -17.83
C GLN A 40 1.27 -24.68 -17.52
N VAL A 41 2.07 -24.16 -18.44
CA VAL A 41 2.52 -22.77 -18.42
C VAL A 41 1.26 -21.92 -18.52
N LEU A 42 0.72 -21.50 -17.37
CA LEU A 42 -0.49 -20.69 -17.29
C LEU A 42 -0.16 -19.31 -17.84
N ARG A 43 -0.33 -19.12 -19.15
CA ARG A 43 -0.14 -17.82 -19.79
C ARG A 43 -1.31 -16.92 -19.42
N LEU A 44 -1.02 -15.93 -18.58
CA LEU A 44 -1.97 -14.87 -18.24
C LEU A 44 -2.27 -14.04 -19.49
N SER A 45 -3.51 -13.56 -19.61
CA SER A 45 -3.85 -12.55 -20.60
C SER A 45 -3.13 -11.23 -20.30
N ASN A 46 -3.04 -10.34 -21.29
CA ASN A 46 -2.46 -9.01 -21.07
C ASN A 46 -3.21 -8.23 -19.97
N ASP A 47 -4.54 -8.37 -19.89
CA ASP A 47 -5.34 -7.70 -18.85
C ASP A 47 -5.05 -8.27 -17.46
N GLN A 48 -4.88 -9.58 -17.35
CA GLN A 48 -4.49 -10.23 -16.09
C GLN A 48 -3.08 -9.81 -15.65
N LEU A 49 -2.15 -9.68 -16.59
CA LEU A 49 -0.79 -9.18 -16.31
C LEU A 49 -0.84 -7.74 -15.82
N ARG A 50 -1.52 -6.85 -16.56
CA ARG A 50 -1.69 -5.44 -16.18
C ARG A 50 -2.36 -5.27 -14.81
N SER A 51 -3.38 -6.08 -14.53
CA SER A 51 -4.07 -6.02 -13.25
C SER A 51 -3.14 -6.47 -12.12
N LYS A 52 -2.35 -7.54 -12.33
CA LYS A 52 -1.37 -8.04 -11.35
C LYS A 52 -0.26 -7.06 -11.03
N GLU A 53 0.17 -6.22 -11.97
CA GLU A 53 1.16 -5.16 -11.71
C GLU A 53 0.72 -4.21 -10.59
N ASN A 54 -0.58 -4.05 -10.37
CA ASN A 54 -1.13 -3.18 -9.32
C ASN A 54 -1.15 -3.85 -7.92
N THR A 55 -0.79 -5.13 -7.80
CA THR A 55 -0.94 -5.91 -6.54
C THR A 55 -0.21 -5.26 -5.38
N MET A 56 1.07 -4.89 -5.56
CA MET A 56 1.87 -4.32 -4.48
C MET A 56 1.39 -2.93 -4.07
N SER A 57 0.92 -2.12 -5.03
CA SER A 57 0.35 -0.81 -4.76
C SER A 57 -0.90 -0.91 -3.90
N VAL A 58 -1.85 -1.78 -4.29
CA VAL A 58 -3.09 -2.00 -3.52
C VAL A 58 -2.79 -2.60 -2.15
N LEU A 59 -1.83 -3.53 -2.06
CA LEU A 59 -1.42 -4.11 -0.78
C LEU A 59 -0.84 -3.05 0.16
N TRP A 60 0.07 -2.21 -0.33
CA TRP A 60 0.63 -1.11 0.46
C TRP A 60 -0.46 -0.15 0.92
N TYR A 61 -1.37 0.24 0.03
CA TYR A 61 -2.47 1.14 0.37
C TYR A 61 -3.40 0.55 1.46
N GLN A 62 -3.72 -0.75 1.36
CA GLN A 62 -4.66 -1.41 2.28
C GLN A 62 -4.05 -1.83 3.62
N GLN A 63 -2.77 -2.19 3.64
CA GLN A 63 -2.16 -2.88 4.79
C GLN A 63 -0.98 -2.14 5.40
N SER A 64 -0.42 -1.13 4.73
CA SER A 64 0.71 -0.38 5.29
C SER A 64 0.24 0.64 6.33
N GLU A 65 0.87 0.60 7.51
CA GLU A 65 0.72 1.68 8.49
C GLU A 65 1.35 3.00 7.99
N GLU A 66 2.29 2.95 7.03
CA GLU A 66 2.85 4.15 6.41
C GLU A 66 1.80 4.91 5.61
N ALA A 67 0.98 4.20 4.83
CA ALA A 67 -0.11 4.81 4.06
C ALA A 67 -1.07 5.55 5.00
N LYS A 68 -1.51 4.88 6.07
CA LYS A 68 -2.37 5.48 7.10
C LYS A 68 -1.72 6.66 7.81
N ALA A 69 -0.44 6.56 8.16
CA ALA A 69 0.30 7.65 8.78
C ALA A 69 0.38 8.88 7.87
N LEU A 70 0.55 8.69 6.55
CA LEU A 70 0.54 9.78 5.58
C LEU A 70 -0.82 10.48 5.49
N TYR A 71 -1.94 9.75 5.52
CA TYR A 71 -3.28 10.35 5.59
C TYR A 71 -3.44 11.20 6.85
N LEU A 72 -3.10 10.64 8.01
CA LEU A 72 -3.18 11.36 9.29
C LEU A 72 -2.29 12.60 9.30
N GLN A 73 -1.06 12.48 8.79
CA GLN A 73 -0.14 13.59 8.67
C GLN A 73 -0.70 14.70 7.76
N GLY A 74 -1.24 14.33 6.59
CA GLY A 74 -1.83 15.27 5.65
C GLY A 74 -2.97 16.06 6.27
N TYR A 75 -3.89 15.38 6.96
CA TYR A 75 -5.01 16.03 7.66
C TYR A 75 -4.55 16.88 8.85
N GLN A 76 -3.56 16.45 9.60
CA GLN A 76 -3.02 17.23 10.72
C GLN A 76 -2.37 18.53 10.22
N VAL A 77 -1.54 18.44 9.18
CA VAL A 77 -0.93 19.63 8.56
C VAL A 77 -2.01 20.55 8.01
N ALA A 78 -3.04 20.01 7.35
CA ALA A 78 -4.16 20.82 6.86
C ALA A 78 -4.91 21.53 7.99
N LYS A 79 -5.13 20.85 9.13
CA LYS A 79 -5.74 21.43 10.33
C LYS A 79 -4.89 22.57 10.90
N ASP A 80 -3.60 22.36 11.09
CA ASP A 80 -2.69 23.38 11.62
C ASP A 80 -2.67 24.64 10.72
N ARG A 81 -2.72 24.44 9.40
CA ARG A 81 -2.84 25.52 8.41
C ARG A 81 -4.19 26.23 8.49
N LEU A 82 -5.27 25.47 8.61
CA LEU A 82 -6.62 26.03 8.75
C LEU A 82 -6.72 26.90 10.01
N ASP A 83 -6.27 26.40 11.16
CA ASP A 83 -6.31 27.14 12.43
C ASP A 83 -5.52 28.47 12.31
N SER A 84 -4.37 28.43 11.63
CA SER A 84 -3.55 29.62 11.37
C SER A 84 -4.22 30.64 10.43
N LEU A 85 -5.05 30.17 9.49
CA LEU A 85 -5.81 31.03 8.57
C LEU A 85 -7.03 31.63 9.27
N LEU A 86 -7.76 30.84 10.05
CA LEU A 86 -8.93 31.28 10.79
C LEU A 86 -8.62 32.37 11.83
N ALA A 87 -7.39 32.45 12.32
CA ALA A 87 -6.93 33.53 13.20
C ALA A 87 -6.84 34.90 12.50
N LYS A 88 -6.95 34.97 11.17
CA LYS A 88 -6.88 36.21 10.40
C LYS A 88 -8.29 36.66 9.98
N PRO A 89 -8.60 37.98 10.04
CA PRO A 89 -9.88 38.49 9.54
C PRO A 89 -9.98 38.27 8.02
N SER A 90 -11.18 37.91 7.56
CA SER A 90 -11.49 37.73 6.14
C SER A 90 -12.83 38.40 5.82
N GLU A 91 -12.90 39.06 4.67
CA GLU A 91 -14.13 39.67 4.15
C GLU A 91 -15.14 38.62 3.65
N LYS A 92 -14.66 37.41 3.33
CA LYS A 92 -15.47 36.30 2.80
C LYS A 92 -15.38 35.07 3.69
N PRO A 93 -16.42 34.23 3.74
CA PRO A 93 -16.35 32.95 4.44
C PRO A 93 -15.22 32.07 3.88
N TYR A 94 -14.51 31.38 4.79
CA TYR A 94 -13.51 30.39 4.42
C TYR A 94 -14.16 29.14 3.82
N SER A 95 -13.47 28.50 2.87
CA SER A 95 -13.88 27.23 2.28
C SER A 95 -12.71 26.25 2.22
N ILE A 96 -13.05 24.96 2.24
CA ILE A 96 -12.12 23.85 2.08
C ILE A 96 -12.60 23.04 0.89
N VAL A 97 -11.69 22.73 -0.03
CA VAL A 97 -11.96 21.87 -1.18
C VAL A 97 -11.15 20.60 -1.01
N LEU A 98 -11.81 19.46 -1.13
CA LEU A 98 -11.22 18.14 -1.03
C LEU A 98 -11.64 17.34 -2.25
N ASP A 99 -10.71 16.56 -2.79
CA ASP A 99 -11.09 15.44 -3.65
C ASP A 99 -11.80 14.35 -2.82
N ILE A 100 -12.49 13.42 -3.47
CA ILE A 100 -13.26 12.38 -2.81
C ILE A 100 -12.53 11.05 -2.86
N ASP A 101 -12.25 10.54 -4.06
CA ASP A 101 -11.63 9.22 -4.24
C ASP A 101 -10.18 9.25 -3.73
N GLU A 102 -9.81 8.26 -2.91
CA GLU A 102 -8.51 8.14 -2.25
C GLU A 102 -8.13 9.35 -1.38
N THR A 103 -9.03 10.30 -1.14
CA THR A 103 -8.80 11.41 -0.21
C THR A 103 -9.69 11.24 1.01
N VAL A 104 -11.00 11.19 0.80
CA VAL A 104 -11.99 10.95 1.86
C VAL A 104 -12.54 9.53 1.79
N LEU A 105 -12.71 8.99 0.58
CA LEU A 105 -13.33 7.70 0.33
C LEU A 105 -12.31 6.69 -0.18
N ASP A 106 -12.10 5.62 0.59
CA ASP A 106 -11.24 4.49 0.20
C ASP A 106 -11.92 3.60 -0.87
N ASN A 107 -11.49 3.64 -2.13
CA ASN A 107 -12.01 2.73 -3.16
C ASN A 107 -11.17 1.45 -3.36
N SER A 108 -10.11 1.24 -2.57
CA SER A 108 -9.17 0.13 -2.76
C SER A 108 -9.80 -1.28 -2.80
N PRO A 109 -10.98 -1.57 -2.19
CA PRO A 109 -11.64 -2.87 -2.39
C PRO A 109 -12.01 -3.15 -3.85
N TYR A 110 -12.33 -2.12 -4.64
CA TYR A 110 -12.55 -2.27 -6.09
C TYR A 110 -11.26 -2.59 -6.83
N GLN A 111 -10.16 -1.94 -6.46
CA GLN A 111 -8.86 -2.24 -7.06
C GLN A 111 -8.39 -3.66 -6.72
N ALA A 112 -8.60 -4.11 -5.49
CA ALA A 112 -8.36 -5.50 -5.09
C ALA A 112 -9.25 -6.49 -5.86
N LYS A 113 -10.51 -6.14 -6.12
CA LYS A 113 -11.42 -6.95 -6.93
C LYS A 113 -10.91 -7.06 -8.38
N ASN A 114 -10.49 -5.96 -8.98
CA ASN A 114 -9.94 -5.93 -10.34
C ASN A 114 -8.71 -6.84 -10.47
N ILE A 115 -7.82 -6.85 -9.46
CA ILE A 115 -6.65 -7.76 -9.39
C ILE A 115 -7.10 -9.22 -9.35
N LYS A 116 -8.08 -9.55 -8.50
CA LYS A 116 -8.58 -10.92 -8.35
C LYS A 116 -9.27 -11.45 -9.60
N GLU A 117 -10.04 -10.60 -10.28
CA GLU A 117 -10.79 -10.95 -11.48
C GLU A 117 -9.95 -10.83 -12.76
N GLY A 118 -8.76 -10.21 -12.69
CA GLY A 118 -7.91 -9.98 -13.85
C GLY A 118 -8.48 -8.94 -14.81
N THR A 119 -9.28 -8.00 -14.30
CA THR A 119 -9.95 -6.94 -15.06
C THR A 119 -9.27 -5.59 -14.87
N GLY A 120 -9.51 -4.66 -15.80
CA GLY A 120 -9.12 -3.26 -15.67
C GLY A 120 -10.22 -2.37 -15.11
N PHE A 121 -9.98 -1.06 -15.11
CA PHE A 121 -10.96 -0.05 -14.70
C PHE A 121 -12.16 0.00 -15.66
N PHE A 122 -13.37 -0.10 -15.13
CA PHE A 122 -14.61 0.12 -15.86
C PHE A 122 -15.55 1.10 -15.13
N SER A 123 -15.82 2.26 -15.75
CA SER A 123 -16.59 3.36 -15.16
C SER A 123 -17.95 2.93 -14.58
N ARG A 124 -18.68 2.03 -15.28
CA ARG A 124 -20.00 1.54 -14.82
C ARG A 124 -19.92 0.76 -13.50
N VAL A 125 -18.88 -0.05 -13.31
CA VAL A 125 -18.75 -0.88 -12.10
C VAL A 125 -18.38 0.00 -10.90
N MET A 126 -17.54 1.01 -11.12
CA MET A 126 -17.20 2.01 -10.11
C MET A 126 -18.44 2.80 -9.66
N GLY A 127 -19.27 3.24 -10.61
CA GLY A 127 -20.54 3.92 -10.31
C GLY A 127 -21.48 3.07 -9.44
N PHE A 128 -21.63 1.78 -9.74
CA PHE A 128 -22.45 0.88 -8.94
C PHE A 128 -21.90 0.63 -7.53
N MET A 129 -20.57 0.61 -7.38
CA MET A 129 -19.94 0.47 -6.06
C MET A 129 -20.11 1.73 -5.22
N GLY A 130 -19.98 2.91 -5.83
CA GLY A 130 -20.26 4.20 -5.19
C GLY A 130 -21.67 4.23 -4.61
N SER A 131 -22.68 3.87 -5.39
CA SER A 131 -24.08 3.84 -4.93
C SER A 131 -24.31 2.90 -3.73
N ARG A 132 -23.63 1.75 -3.69
CA ARG A 132 -23.74 0.79 -2.56
C ARG A 132 -23.04 1.26 -1.28
N LYS A 133 -22.01 2.09 -1.39
CA LYS A 133 -21.25 2.59 -0.23
C LYS A 133 -21.94 3.78 0.43
N ILE A 134 -22.56 4.66 -0.38
CA ILE A 134 -23.40 5.76 0.10
C ILE A 134 -24.66 5.23 0.81
N SER A 135 -25.32 4.21 0.26
CA SER A 135 -26.54 3.66 0.88
C SER A 135 -26.27 2.98 2.24
N LYS A 136 -25.10 2.34 2.41
CA LYS A 136 -24.71 1.72 3.68
C LYS A 136 -24.29 2.71 4.77
N THR A 137 -23.86 3.92 4.40
CA THR A 137 -23.52 4.97 5.36
C THR A 137 -24.77 5.76 5.78
N SER A 138 -25.69 6.01 4.84
CA SER A 138 -26.99 6.65 5.12
C SER A 138 -27.95 5.82 5.98
N SER A 139 -27.78 4.49 6.06
CA SER A 139 -28.62 3.61 6.89
C SER A 139 -28.08 3.41 8.33
N ARG A 140 -26.96 4.08 8.66
CA ARG A 140 -26.31 4.02 9.99
C ARG A 140 -26.36 5.36 10.74
N SER A 141 -27.05 6.37 10.19
CA SER A 141 -27.31 7.67 10.81
C SER A 141 -28.74 7.76 11.33
#